data_AF-A0A7K2Q031-F1
#
_entry.id   AF-A0A7K2Q031-F1
#
_cell.length_a   1.000
_cell.length_b   1.000
_cell.length_c   1.000
_cell.angle_alpha   90.00
_cell.angle_beta   90.00
_cell.angle_gamma   90.00
#
_symmetry.space_group_name_H-M   'P 1'
#
loop_
_entity.id
_entity.type
_entity.pdbx_description
1 polymer ?
#
loop_
_entity_poly.entity_id
_entity_poly.type
_entity_poly.pdbx_seq_one_letter_code
_entity_poly.pdbx_strand_id
1 'polypeptide(L)'
;MRAARTLATLDEAGTGDHVCQLMGPAEDVMDRSRAFVADGALFGDKVMIVGPAMQTAGQFAQTVLDPARLDGPLIAAVRREAENAGREGYRSLRVLHHVTPGAWPEGSEELLRSELDLEEFAAASGALVVCAYRGAEWDASTLEEIRCVHPHHLGSRPSSPAFQVYRTGKEGWTVNGVIDAEGADAFGAVLCTLLAQSATVRLLCHGLEFFDAAAMGTLADASRHLPDRKVVLEGTNETVRLAWELSGFAVPSIPVVMAL
;
A
#
# COMPACT_ATOMS: atom_id res chain seq x y z
N MET A 1 3.72 -10.29 -13.51
CA MET A 1 4.23 -10.23 -12.13
C MET A 1 4.65 -8.79 -11.88
N ARG A 2 4.04 -8.10 -10.91
CA ARG A 2 4.41 -6.72 -10.56
C ARG A 2 5.68 -6.77 -9.71
N ALA A 3 6.62 -5.87 -9.96
CA ALA A 3 7.91 -5.85 -9.27
C ALA A 3 8.15 -4.48 -8.65
N ALA A 4 8.64 -4.46 -7.42
CA ALA A 4 9.07 -3.26 -6.70
C ALA A 4 9.99 -2.35 -7.53
N ARG A 5 9.69 -1.05 -7.64
CA ARG A 5 10.51 -0.11 -8.45
C ARG A 5 10.48 1.32 -7.91
N THR A 6 11.63 1.99 -7.94
CA THR A 6 11.71 3.46 -7.96
C THR A 6 11.41 3.94 -9.38
N LEU A 7 10.46 4.87 -9.53
CA LEU A 7 10.04 5.41 -10.82
C LEU A 7 10.58 6.84 -11.01
N ALA A 8 10.91 7.19 -12.25
CA ALA A 8 11.34 8.55 -12.59
C ALA A 8 10.14 9.49 -12.87
N THR A 9 9.09 8.97 -13.50
CA THR A 9 7.83 9.67 -13.79
C THR A 9 6.63 8.74 -13.65
N LEU A 10 5.42 9.29 -13.64
CA LEU A 10 4.18 8.49 -13.62
C LEU A 10 3.95 7.71 -14.93
N ASP A 11 4.61 8.05 -16.03
CA ASP A 11 4.48 7.34 -17.32
C ASP A 11 4.99 5.90 -17.23
N GLU A 12 5.86 5.61 -16.26
CA GLU A 12 6.39 4.27 -16.00
C GLU A 12 5.42 3.41 -15.16
N ALA A 13 4.40 4.02 -14.55
CA ALA A 13 3.37 3.33 -13.78
C ALA A 13 2.29 2.76 -14.72
N GLY A 14 1.96 1.49 -14.50
CA GLY A 14 1.02 0.74 -15.32
C GLY A 14 -0.33 0.50 -14.68
N THR A 15 -1.23 -0.10 -15.44
CA THR A 15 -2.48 -0.66 -14.91
C THR A 15 -2.18 -1.68 -13.81
N GLY A 16 -2.91 -1.57 -12.72
CA GLY A 16 -2.76 -2.42 -11.55
C GLY A 16 -1.77 -1.87 -10.54
N ASP A 17 -1.00 -0.83 -10.87
CA ASP A 17 0.02 -0.27 -9.99
C ASP A 17 -0.57 0.59 -8.85
N HIS A 18 0.03 0.50 -7.67
CA HIS A 18 -0.17 1.40 -6.54
C HIS A 18 1.14 2.14 -6.29
N VAL A 19 1.10 3.47 -6.38
CA VAL A 19 2.29 4.32 -6.36
C VAL A 19 2.23 5.25 -5.17
N CYS A 20 3.25 5.20 -4.31
CA CYS A 20 3.48 6.21 -3.30
C CYS A 20 4.26 7.36 -3.93
N GLN A 21 3.65 8.54 -4.01
CA GLN A 21 4.30 9.74 -4.49
C GLN A 21 4.56 10.71 -3.33
N LEU A 22 5.83 10.99 -3.06
CA LEU A 22 6.22 12.06 -2.12
C LEU A 22 6.37 13.38 -2.88
N MET A 23 5.40 14.27 -2.69
CA MET A 23 5.39 15.59 -3.30
C MET A 23 6.41 16.51 -2.64
N GLY A 24 7.19 17.21 -3.47
CA GLY A 24 8.06 18.29 -3.01
C GLY A 24 7.28 19.52 -2.50
N PRO A 25 7.88 20.40 -1.68
CA PRO A 25 7.22 21.60 -1.15
C PRO A 25 6.74 22.60 -2.21
N ALA A 26 7.36 22.57 -3.39
CA ALA A 26 7.02 23.43 -4.53
C ALA A 26 6.07 22.77 -5.53
N GLU A 27 5.67 21.50 -5.32
CA GLU A 27 4.75 20.82 -6.22
C GLU A 27 3.31 21.26 -5.97
N ASP A 28 2.65 21.66 -7.05
CA ASP A 28 1.27 22.12 -7.03
C ASP A 28 0.29 20.96 -7.27
N VAL A 29 -0.69 20.84 -6.35
CA VAL A 29 -1.72 19.79 -6.35
C VAL A 29 -2.65 19.91 -7.57
N MET A 30 -2.96 21.14 -8.01
CA MET A 30 -3.79 21.39 -9.19
C MET A 30 -3.07 20.97 -10.46
N ASP A 31 -1.80 21.35 -10.60
CA ASP A 31 -0.99 21.00 -11.77
C ASP A 31 -0.79 19.50 -11.88
N ARG A 32 -0.53 18.83 -10.75
CA ARG A 32 -0.48 17.36 -10.68
C ARG A 32 -1.80 16.73 -11.12
N SER A 33 -2.92 17.22 -10.62
CA SER A 33 -4.25 16.71 -10.98
C SER A 33 -4.53 16.92 -12.48
N ARG A 34 -4.18 18.08 -13.05
CA ARG A 34 -4.32 18.37 -14.49
C ARG A 34 -3.53 17.42 -15.36
N ALA A 35 -2.27 17.17 -15.03
CA ALA A 35 -1.45 16.19 -15.75
C ALA A 35 -2.08 14.79 -15.69
N PHE A 36 -2.50 14.36 -14.50
CA PHE A 36 -3.10 13.03 -14.31
C PHE A 36 -4.43 12.84 -15.07
N VAL A 37 -5.26 13.88 -15.11
CA VAL A 37 -6.50 13.91 -15.92
C VAL A 37 -6.18 13.80 -17.42
N ALA A 38 -5.16 14.54 -17.90
CA ALA A 38 -4.75 14.51 -19.29
C ALA A 38 -4.25 13.13 -19.71
N ASP A 39 -3.46 12.47 -18.84
CA ASP A 39 -3.01 11.09 -19.08
C ASP A 39 -4.18 10.12 -19.14
N GLY A 40 -5.15 10.24 -18.23
CA GLY A 40 -6.37 9.43 -18.28
C GLY A 40 -7.10 9.55 -19.62
N ALA A 41 -7.28 10.79 -20.11
CA ALA A 41 -7.88 11.03 -21.42
C ALA A 41 -7.06 10.44 -22.57
N LEU A 42 -5.73 10.55 -22.52
CA LEU A 42 -4.81 9.99 -23.52
C LEU A 42 -4.91 8.45 -23.59
N PHE A 43 -5.05 7.78 -22.44
CA PHE A 43 -5.10 6.33 -22.36
C PHE A 43 -6.52 5.74 -22.41
N GLY A 44 -7.56 6.57 -22.44
CA GLY A 44 -8.97 6.15 -22.40
C GLY A 44 -9.41 5.59 -21.05
N ASP A 45 -8.76 6.02 -19.97
CA ASP A 45 -9.07 5.63 -18.60
C ASP A 45 -9.99 6.66 -17.93
N LYS A 46 -10.92 6.21 -17.08
CA LYS A 46 -11.67 7.10 -16.20
C LYS A 46 -10.74 7.53 -15.08
N VAL A 47 -10.72 8.81 -14.75
CA VAL A 47 -9.92 9.31 -13.61
C VAL A 47 -10.86 9.75 -12.50
N MET A 48 -10.45 9.42 -11.28
CA MET A 48 -11.08 9.80 -10.03
C MET A 48 -10.03 10.53 -9.18
N ILE A 49 -10.36 11.73 -8.74
CA ILE A 49 -9.52 12.52 -7.83
C ILE A 49 -10.09 12.40 -6.43
N VAL A 50 -9.26 12.07 -5.46
CA VAL A 50 -9.61 11.94 -4.05
C VAL A 50 -8.79 12.94 -3.25
N GLY A 51 -9.44 13.77 -2.46
CA GLY A 51 -8.77 14.78 -1.64
C GLY A 51 -9.75 15.82 -1.12
N PRO A 52 -9.32 16.70 -0.19
CA PRO A 52 -10.19 17.74 0.35
C PRO A 52 -10.82 18.54 -0.79
N ALA A 53 -12.14 18.80 -0.70
CA ALA A 53 -12.95 19.33 -1.78
C ALA A 53 -12.26 20.49 -2.51
N MET A 54 -11.61 20.17 -3.63
CA MET A 54 -11.05 21.18 -4.51
C MET A 54 -12.25 21.93 -5.10
N GLN A 55 -12.28 23.26 -5.02
CA GLN A 55 -13.36 24.11 -5.57
C GLN A 55 -13.37 24.11 -7.12
N THR A 56 -13.09 22.97 -7.75
CA THR A 56 -12.66 22.86 -9.14
C THR A 56 -13.54 21.90 -9.94
N ALA A 57 -14.77 21.65 -9.48
CA ALA A 57 -15.78 20.87 -10.20
C ALA A 57 -16.00 21.36 -11.66
N GLY A 58 -15.59 22.60 -11.99
CA GLY A 58 -15.63 23.14 -13.35
C GLY A 58 -14.35 22.99 -14.20
N GLN A 59 -13.21 22.57 -13.65
CA GLN A 59 -11.95 22.44 -14.39
C GLN A 59 -11.57 20.99 -14.74
N PHE A 60 -12.16 20.01 -14.07
CA PHE A 60 -11.96 18.58 -14.35
C PHE A 60 -13.31 17.96 -14.70
N ALA A 61 -13.47 17.38 -15.89
CA ALA A 61 -14.69 16.69 -16.31
C ALA A 61 -14.86 15.30 -15.65
N GLN A 62 -14.39 15.13 -14.40
CA GLN A 62 -14.14 13.85 -13.75
C GLN A 62 -14.56 13.84 -12.27
N THR A 63 -14.77 12.64 -11.71
CA THR A 63 -15.28 12.44 -10.35
C THR A 63 -14.27 12.92 -9.31
N VAL A 64 -14.67 13.88 -8.47
CA VAL A 64 -13.89 14.37 -7.33
C VAL A 64 -14.59 13.94 -6.04
N LEU A 65 -13.88 13.20 -5.17
CA LEU A 65 -14.38 12.78 -3.86
C LEU A 65 -13.56 13.40 -2.74
N ASP A 66 -14.25 13.85 -1.71
CA ASP A 66 -13.64 14.29 -0.45
C ASP A 66 -13.77 13.18 0.59
N PRO A 67 -12.67 12.55 1.03
CA PRO A 67 -12.70 11.49 2.03
C PRO A 67 -13.44 11.87 3.31
N ALA A 68 -13.31 13.12 3.76
CA ALA A 68 -13.95 13.60 4.98
C ALA A 68 -15.48 13.70 4.88
N ARG A 69 -16.03 13.54 3.67
CA ARG A 69 -17.46 13.60 3.36
C ARG A 69 -18.02 12.25 2.90
N LEU A 70 -17.23 11.18 2.94
CA LEU A 70 -17.68 9.85 2.55
C LEU A 70 -18.47 9.19 3.68
N ASP A 71 -19.63 8.65 3.32
CA ASP A 71 -20.36 7.70 4.16
C ASP A 71 -19.74 6.30 3.99
N GLY A 72 -18.71 6.00 4.78
CA GLY A 72 -18.00 4.71 4.80
C GLY A 72 -16.59 4.76 4.18
N PRO A 73 -15.93 3.58 4.05
CA PRO A 73 -14.52 3.54 3.72
C PRO A 73 -14.26 3.96 2.27
N LEU A 74 -13.15 4.67 2.03
CA LEU A 74 -12.73 5.15 0.71
C LEU A 74 -12.77 4.05 -0.36
N ILE A 75 -12.30 2.86 0.00
CA ILE A 75 -12.24 1.72 -0.92
C ILE A 75 -13.60 1.33 -1.51
N ALA A 76 -14.69 1.50 -0.75
CA ALA A 76 -16.03 1.20 -1.25
C ALA A 76 -16.45 2.18 -2.36
N ALA A 77 -16.07 3.45 -2.24
CA ALA A 77 -16.31 4.45 -3.28
C ALA A 77 -15.47 4.18 -4.53
N VAL A 78 -14.19 3.85 -4.34
CA VAL A 78 -13.27 3.50 -5.44
C VAL A 78 -13.76 2.28 -6.22
N ARG A 79 -14.20 1.21 -5.54
CA ARG A 79 -14.74 0.00 -6.19
C ARG A 79 -15.99 0.30 -7.02
N ARG A 80 -16.93 1.08 -6.47
CA ARG A 80 -18.12 1.51 -7.21
C ARG A 80 -17.75 2.28 -8.47
N GLU A 81 -16.77 3.18 -8.38
CA GLU A 81 -16.37 3.99 -9.52
C GLU A 81 -15.63 3.17 -10.59
N ALA A 82 -14.88 2.14 -10.21
CA ALA A 82 -14.27 1.21 -11.15
C ALA A 82 -15.33 0.42 -11.94
N GLU A 83 -16.38 -0.04 -11.25
CA GLU A 83 -17.52 -0.71 -11.90
C GLU A 83 -18.30 0.23 -12.82
N ASN A 84 -18.45 1.51 -12.45
CA ASN A 84 -19.05 2.54 -13.32
C ASN A 84 -18.19 2.77 -14.56
N ALA A 85 -16.86 2.91 -14.39
CA ALA A 85 -15.93 3.13 -15.49
C ALA A 85 -16.04 2.03 -16.57
N GLY A 86 -16.09 0.76 -16.14
CA GLY A 86 -16.30 -0.36 -17.06
C GLY A 86 -17.64 -0.32 -17.78
N ARG A 87 -18.73 0.06 -17.09
CA ARG A 87 -20.07 0.21 -17.70
C ARG A 87 -20.17 1.38 -18.68
N GLU A 88 -19.39 2.44 -18.45
CA GLU A 88 -19.31 3.62 -19.30
C GLU A 88 -18.36 3.44 -20.50
N GLY A 89 -17.66 2.30 -20.59
CA GLY A 89 -16.79 1.95 -21.71
C GLY A 89 -15.35 2.45 -21.58
N TYR A 90 -14.93 2.91 -20.40
CA TYR A 90 -13.52 3.23 -20.14
C TYR A 90 -12.66 1.97 -20.06
N ARG A 91 -11.39 2.11 -20.42
CA ARG A 91 -10.42 1.02 -20.40
C ARG A 91 -10.12 0.54 -18.97
N SER A 92 -9.93 1.46 -18.03
CA SER A 92 -9.68 1.20 -16.61
C SER A 92 -10.02 2.43 -15.76
N LEU A 93 -9.89 2.30 -14.43
CA LEU A 93 -9.92 3.40 -13.48
C LEU A 93 -8.50 3.85 -13.12
N ARG A 94 -8.30 5.16 -13.04
CA ARG A 94 -7.13 5.82 -12.45
C ARG A 94 -7.56 6.62 -11.23
N VAL A 95 -6.91 6.40 -10.09
CA VAL A 95 -7.19 7.12 -8.86
C VAL A 95 -5.98 7.96 -8.49
N LEU A 96 -6.18 9.26 -8.32
CA LEU A 96 -5.19 10.14 -7.69
C LEU A 96 -5.73 10.55 -6.33
N HIS A 97 -5.08 10.07 -5.26
CA HIS A 97 -5.45 10.34 -3.89
C HIS A 97 -4.45 11.31 -3.26
N HIS A 98 -4.86 12.56 -3.08
CA HIS A 98 -4.14 13.57 -2.32
C HIS A 98 -4.36 13.33 -0.83
N VAL A 99 -3.43 12.59 -0.23
CA VAL A 99 -3.54 12.14 1.15
C VAL A 99 -3.11 13.26 2.08
N THR A 100 -4.02 13.70 2.95
CA THR A 100 -3.76 14.76 3.94
C THR A 100 -4.05 14.24 5.34
N PRO A 101 -3.27 14.63 6.37
CA PRO A 101 -3.49 14.15 7.74
C PRO A 101 -4.90 14.42 8.28
N GLY A 102 -5.51 15.54 7.88
CA GLY A 102 -6.86 15.93 8.31
C GLY A 102 -7.98 14.98 7.86
N ALA A 103 -7.73 14.11 6.88
CA ALA A 103 -8.69 13.11 6.42
C ALA A 103 -8.71 11.84 7.29
N TRP A 104 -7.77 11.69 8.24
CA TRP A 104 -7.55 10.46 9.02
C TRP A 104 -7.56 10.75 10.52
N PRO A 105 -8.71 11.17 11.09
CA PRO A 105 -8.80 11.56 12.49
C PRO A 105 -8.59 10.37 13.45
N GLU A 106 -8.84 9.13 13.00
CA GLU A 106 -8.61 7.92 13.81
C GLU A 106 -7.13 7.49 13.86
N GLY A 107 -6.27 8.13 13.06
CA GLY A 107 -4.82 7.98 13.11
C GLY A 107 -4.19 7.18 11.97
N SER A 108 -2.91 6.85 12.13
CA SER A 108 -2.09 6.17 11.11
C SER A 108 -2.56 4.73 10.82
N GLU A 109 -3.16 4.04 11.78
CA GLU A 109 -3.67 2.68 11.60
C GLU A 109 -4.81 2.62 10.57
N GLU A 110 -5.75 3.56 10.60
CA GLU A 110 -6.85 3.62 9.64
C GLU A 110 -6.35 3.96 8.23
N LEU A 111 -5.38 4.87 8.15
CA LEU A 111 -4.68 5.19 6.91
C LEU A 111 -3.96 3.97 6.35
N LEU A 112 -3.16 3.28 7.15
CA LEU A 112 -2.44 2.06 6.74
C LEU A 112 -3.40 0.98 6.24
N ARG A 113 -4.54 0.80 6.94
CA ARG A 113 -5.62 -0.08 6.49
C ARG A 113 -6.15 0.33 5.12
N SER A 114 -6.44 1.62 4.91
CA SER A 114 -6.91 2.12 3.62
C SER A 114 -5.87 1.92 2.52
N GLU A 115 -4.58 2.10 2.79
CA GLU A 115 -3.52 1.89 1.80
C GLU A 115 -3.39 0.42 1.39
N LEU A 116 -3.51 -0.50 2.35
CA LEU A 116 -3.54 -1.94 2.05
C LEU A 116 -4.79 -2.33 1.24
N ASP A 117 -5.95 -1.77 1.57
CA ASP A 117 -7.19 -1.95 0.81
C ASP A 117 -7.06 -1.45 -0.65
N LEU A 118 -6.38 -0.31 -0.84
CA LEU A 118 -6.10 0.28 -2.15
C LEU A 118 -5.09 -0.56 -2.95
N GLU A 119 -4.01 -1.05 -2.33
CA GLU A 119 -3.06 -1.96 -2.99
C GLU A 119 -3.75 -3.24 -3.45
N GLU A 120 -4.57 -3.86 -2.59
CA GLU A 120 -5.33 -5.06 -2.97
C GLU A 120 -6.30 -4.79 -4.11
N PHE A 121 -6.99 -3.66 -4.07
CA PHE A 121 -7.87 -3.26 -5.15
C PHE A 121 -7.11 -3.01 -6.46
N ALA A 122 -5.98 -2.29 -6.44
CA ALA A 122 -5.17 -2.02 -7.63
C ALA A 122 -4.71 -3.35 -8.27
N ALA A 123 -4.13 -4.24 -7.45
CA ALA A 123 -3.69 -5.57 -7.89
C ALA A 123 -4.82 -6.43 -8.47
N ALA A 124 -6.03 -6.35 -7.93
CA ALA A 124 -7.16 -7.17 -8.35
C ALA A 124 -7.93 -6.62 -9.57
N SER A 125 -8.02 -5.28 -9.68
CA SER A 125 -8.85 -4.61 -10.69
C SER A 125 -8.10 -4.17 -11.93
N GLY A 126 -6.76 -4.03 -11.85
CA GLY A 126 -5.99 -3.38 -12.91
C GLY A 126 -6.13 -1.85 -12.91
N ALA A 127 -6.73 -1.25 -11.89
CA ALA A 127 -6.71 0.19 -11.69
C ALA A 127 -5.31 0.68 -11.37
N LEU A 128 -4.96 1.88 -11.83
CA LEU A 128 -3.76 2.60 -11.38
C LEU A 128 -4.16 3.49 -10.21
N VAL A 129 -3.51 3.34 -9.06
CA VAL A 129 -3.74 4.16 -7.87
C VAL A 129 -2.44 4.91 -7.54
N VAL A 130 -2.54 6.22 -7.39
CA VAL A 130 -1.44 7.09 -6.97
C VAL A 130 -1.84 7.78 -5.69
N CYS A 131 -1.17 7.45 -4.59
CA CYS A 131 -1.31 8.12 -3.30
C CYS A 131 -0.22 9.17 -3.18
N ALA A 132 -0.61 10.44 -3.22
CA ALA A 132 0.25 11.60 -3.20
C ALA A 132 0.28 12.21 -1.79
N TYR A 133 1.45 12.22 -1.17
CA TYR A 133 1.68 12.73 0.18
C TYR A 133 2.57 13.96 0.13
N ARG A 134 2.21 14.98 0.92
CA ARG A 134 3.12 16.08 1.23
C ARG A 134 3.97 15.71 2.42
N GLY A 135 5.21 15.25 2.17
CA GLY A 135 6.05 14.67 3.21
C GLY A 135 6.27 15.55 4.46
N ALA A 136 6.21 16.88 4.32
CA ALA A 136 6.33 17.81 5.45
C ALA A 136 5.14 17.82 6.42
N GLU A 137 3.99 17.24 6.02
CA GLU A 137 2.76 17.21 6.82
C GLU A 137 2.63 15.94 7.65
N TRP A 138 3.53 14.97 7.48
CA TRP A 138 3.48 13.66 8.12
C TRP A 138 4.70 13.42 9.01
N ASP A 139 4.52 12.69 10.10
CA ASP A 139 5.64 12.20 10.88
C ASP A 139 6.40 11.10 10.12
N ALA A 140 7.67 10.90 10.48
CA ALA A 140 8.56 9.99 9.78
C ALA A 140 8.12 8.53 9.88
N SER A 141 7.57 8.11 11.03
CA SER A 141 7.08 6.73 11.25
C SER A 141 5.90 6.41 10.34
N THR A 142 4.88 7.28 10.30
CA THR A 142 3.71 7.10 9.42
C THR A 142 4.12 7.05 7.95
N LEU A 143 5.05 7.93 7.52
CA LEU A 143 5.56 7.86 6.14
C LEU A 143 6.30 6.56 5.85
N GLU A 144 7.06 6.04 6.80
CA GLU A 144 7.79 4.78 6.61
C GLU A 144 6.83 3.59 6.48
N GLU A 145 5.83 3.49 7.36
CA GLU A 145 4.76 2.48 7.28
C GLU A 145 4.06 2.49 5.93
N ILE A 146 3.64 3.67 5.48
CA ILE A 146 2.94 3.86 4.20
C ILE A 146 3.85 3.49 3.04
N ARG A 147 5.12 3.92 3.05
CA ARG A 147 6.06 3.60 1.97
C ARG A 147 6.27 2.10 1.86
N CYS A 148 6.28 1.36 2.96
CA CYS A 148 6.44 -0.08 2.97
C CYS A 148 5.27 -0.81 2.28
N VAL A 149 4.06 -0.25 2.23
CA VAL A 149 2.90 -0.91 1.60
C VAL A 149 2.69 -0.59 0.11
N HIS A 150 3.63 0.14 -0.50
CA HIS A 150 3.59 0.49 -1.90
C HIS A 150 4.71 -0.21 -2.69
N PRO A 151 4.41 -0.87 -3.81
CA PRO A 151 5.43 -1.46 -4.67
C PRO A 151 6.22 -0.41 -5.46
N HIS A 152 5.66 0.78 -5.67
CA HIS A 152 6.29 1.81 -6.48
C HIS A 152 6.40 3.14 -5.74
N HIS A 153 7.54 3.80 -5.92
CA HIS A 153 7.84 5.09 -5.29
C HIS A 153 8.25 6.12 -6.32
N LEU A 154 7.71 7.33 -6.16
CA LEU A 154 8.00 8.49 -7.01
C LEU A 154 8.25 9.73 -6.13
N GLY A 155 9.06 10.67 -6.62
CA GLY A 155 9.15 12.03 -6.08
C GLY A 155 10.48 12.37 -5.42
N SER A 156 10.46 13.33 -4.50
CA SER A 156 11.67 13.91 -3.90
C SER A 156 12.32 12.93 -2.91
N ARG A 157 13.51 12.39 -3.23
CA ARG A 157 14.24 11.33 -2.50
C ARG A 157 13.57 9.95 -2.54
N PRO A 158 13.38 9.34 -3.71
CA PRO A 158 12.66 8.08 -3.84
C PRO A 158 13.60 6.89 -3.59
N SER A 159 14.33 6.87 -2.47
CA SER A 159 14.89 5.59 -2.02
C SER A 159 13.71 4.69 -1.69
N SER A 160 13.70 3.47 -2.18
CA SER A 160 12.74 2.49 -1.69
C SER A 160 12.95 2.29 -0.18
N PRO A 161 11.88 2.04 0.60
CA PRO A 161 12.02 1.57 1.97
C PRO A 161 12.86 0.29 2.01
N ALA A 162 13.42 -0.03 3.19
CA ALA A 162 14.25 -1.22 3.37
C ALA A 162 13.51 -2.51 2.99
N PHE A 163 12.20 -2.56 3.25
CA PHE A 163 11.32 -3.63 2.82
C PHE A 163 10.00 -3.11 2.23
N GLN A 164 9.28 -3.99 1.55
CA GLN A 164 7.95 -3.71 1.02
C GLN A 164 7.01 -4.89 1.21
N VAL A 165 5.73 -4.61 1.42
CA VAL A 165 4.64 -5.57 1.53
C VAL A 165 3.50 -5.15 0.60
N TYR A 166 3.27 -5.88 -0.49
CA TYR A 166 2.28 -5.51 -1.51
C TYR A 166 1.63 -6.72 -2.15
N ARG A 167 0.59 -6.55 -2.97
CA ARG A 167 -0.13 -7.67 -3.59
C ARG A 167 0.47 -8.04 -4.94
N THR A 168 0.73 -9.33 -5.11
CA THR A 168 1.06 -9.93 -6.42
C THR A 168 0.05 -11.01 -6.74
N GLY A 169 -1.05 -10.64 -7.37
CA GLY A 169 -2.15 -11.57 -7.65
C GLY A 169 -3.02 -11.85 -6.42
N LYS A 170 -3.73 -12.98 -6.43
CA LYS A 170 -4.81 -13.26 -5.47
C LYS A 170 -4.37 -14.03 -4.22
N GLU A 171 -3.18 -14.63 -4.22
CA GLU A 171 -2.86 -15.70 -3.26
C GLU A 171 -2.02 -15.26 -2.05
N GLY A 172 -1.59 -14.01 -1.95
CA GLY A 172 -0.83 -13.54 -0.79
C GLY A 172 -0.32 -12.12 -0.94
N TRP A 173 0.51 -11.72 0.00
CA TRP A 173 1.26 -10.46 0.03
C TRP A 173 2.72 -10.74 -0.23
N THR A 174 3.29 -10.20 -1.30
CA THR A 174 4.73 -10.27 -1.53
C THR A 174 5.47 -9.43 -0.52
N VAL A 175 6.53 -10.00 0.04
CA VAL A 175 7.46 -9.34 0.95
C VAL A 175 8.83 -9.31 0.30
N ASN A 176 9.35 -8.11 0.07
CA ASN A 176 10.64 -7.87 -0.56
C ASN A 176 11.57 -7.06 0.34
N GLY A 177 12.89 -7.24 0.18
CA GLY A 177 13.91 -6.43 0.81
C GLY A 177 14.40 -6.96 2.15
N VAL A 178 14.78 -6.06 3.05
CA VAL A 178 15.38 -6.34 4.35
C VAL A 178 14.49 -5.83 5.47
N ILE A 179 14.11 -6.70 6.39
CA ILE A 179 13.39 -6.33 7.62
C ILE A 179 14.34 -6.54 8.80
N ASP A 180 14.93 -5.45 9.26
CA ASP A 180 15.80 -5.40 10.44
C ASP A 180 15.12 -4.67 11.60
N ALA A 181 15.87 -4.41 12.66
CA ALA A 181 15.40 -3.67 13.83
C ALA A 181 14.86 -2.26 13.50
N GLU A 182 15.34 -1.59 12.44
CA GLU A 182 14.82 -0.27 12.05
C GLU A 182 13.44 -0.41 11.38
N GLY A 183 13.24 -1.46 10.57
CA GLY A 183 11.98 -1.75 9.90
C GLY A 183 10.96 -2.55 10.72
N ALA A 184 11.35 -3.06 11.89
CA ALA A 184 10.55 -4.00 12.68
C ALA A 184 9.19 -3.44 13.09
N ASP A 185 9.14 -2.17 13.52
CA ASP A 185 7.90 -1.52 13.97
C ASP A 185 6.91 -1.34 12.80
N ALA A 186 7.40 -0.83 11.66
CA ALA A 186 6.59 -0.68 10.45
C ALA A 186 6.06 -2.03 9.95
N PHE A 187 6.90 -3.07 9.97
CA PHE A 187 6.47 -4.43 9.60
C PHE A 187 5.39 -4.96 10.56
N GLY A 188 5.54 -4.71 11.86
CA GLY A 188 4.54 -5.06 12.87
C GLY A 188 3.20 -4.39 12.64
N ALA A 189 3.20 -3.08 12.37
CA ALA A 189 1.99 -2.32 12.07
C ALA A 189 1.25 -2.90 10.85
N VAL A 190 1.99 -3.16 9.77
CA VAL A 190 1.45 -3.80 8.55
C VAL A 190 0.85 -5.17 8.88
N LEU A 191 1.58 -6.02 9.59
CA LEU A 191 1.15 -7.37 9.90
C LEU A 191 -0.10 -7.39 10.79
N CYS A 192 -0.14 -6.57 11.85
CA CYS A 192 -1.31 -6.41 12.71
C CYS A 192 -2.53 -5.97 11.89
N THR A 193 -2.34 -5.02 10.97
CA THR A 193 -3.41 -4.52 10.10
C THR A 193 -3.95 -5.63 9.19
N LEU A 194 -3.07 -6.44 8.61
CA LEU A 194 -3.47 -7.59 7.78
C LEU A 194 -4.20 -8.67 8.60
N LEU A 195 -3.72 -8.99 9.80
CA LEU A 195 -4.34 -9.99 10.69
C LEU A 195 -5.69 -9.54 11.25
N ALA A 196 -5.90 -8.23 11.36
CA ALA A 196 -7.21 -7.67 11.70
C ALA A 196 -8.24 -7.88 10.58
N GLN A 197 -7.79 -7.98 9.32
CA GLN A 197 -8.66 -8.13 8.15
C GLN A 197 -8.87 -9.59 7.73
N SER A 198 -7.90 -10.47 7.99
CA SER A 198 -7.89 -11.84 7.46
C SER A 198 -7.55 -12.88 8.52
N ALA A 199 -8.27 -14.00 8.51
CA ALA A 199 -8.00 -15.14 9.38
C ALA A 199 -6.63 -15.78 9.10
N THR A 200 -6.17 -15.72 7.85
CA THR A 200 -4.86 -16.21 7.43
C THR A 200 -4.20 -15.18 6.54
N VAL A 201 -3.00 -14.75 6.92
CA VAL A 201 -2.16 -13.85 6.13
C VAL A 201 -1.04 -14.69 5.53
N ARG A 202 -1.00 -14.78 4.19
CA ARG A 202 0.09 -15.42 3.46
C ARG A 202 1.07 -14.36 2.98
N LEU A 203 2.32 -14.48 3.40
CA LEU A 203 3.44 -13.63 2.99
C LEU A 203 4.33 -14.44 2.04
N LEU A 204 4.48 -13.97 0.80
CA LEU A 204 5.33 -14.56 -0.23
C LEU A 204 6.71 -13.90 -0.13
N CYS A 205 7.66 -14.60 0.47
CA CYS A 205 8.96 -14.09 0.89
C CYS A 205 10.09 -14.41 -0.11
N HIS A 206 9.77 -14.68 -1.37
CA HIS A 206 10.77 -14.99 -2.41
C HIS A 206 11.79 -13.86 -2.64
N GLY A 207 11.40 -12.60 -2.37
CA GLY A 207 12.28 -11.44 -2.43
C GLY A 207 12.75 -10.94 -1.06
N LEU A 208 12.49 -11.68 0.02
CA LEU A 208 12.96 -11.33 1.36
C LEU A 208 14.44 -11.73 1.49
N GLU A 209 15.30 -10.73 1.60
CA GLU A 209 16.76 -10.89 1.64
C GLU A 209 17.24 -11.17 3.06
N PHE A 210 16.69 -10.45 4.05
CA PHE A 210 17.09 -10.56 5.45
C PHE A 210 15.90 -10.29 6.39
N PHE A 211 15.86 -11.03 7.50
CA PHE A 211 14.84 -10.90 8.54
C PHE A 211 15.51 -11.15 9.90
N ASP A 212 15.72 -10.09 10.67
CA ASP A 212 16.50 -10.18 11.90
C ASP A 212 15.67 -10.63 13.12
N ALA A 213 16.33 -10.77 14.27
CA ALA A 213 15.69 -11.23 15.49
C ALA A 213 14.64 -10.24 16.04
N ALA A 214 14.83 -8.93 15.86
CA ALA A 214 13.86 -7.92 16.30
C ALA A 214 12.58 -8.03 15.49
N ALA A 215 12.73 -8.12 14.16
CA ALA A 215 11.63 -8.26 13.24
C ALA A 215 10.90 -9.61 13.38
N MET A 216 11.62 -10.70 13.64
CA MET A 216 11.02 -11.99 14.03
C MET A 216 10.27 -11.91 15.36
N GLY A 217 10.80 -11.16 16.33
CA GLY A 217 10.12 -10.86 17.59
C GLY A 217 8.78 -10.18 17.34
N THR A 218 8.77 -9.15 16.50
CA THR A 218 7.54 -8.44 16.12
C THR A 218 6.52 -9.36 15.42
N LEU A 219 6.96 -10.22 14.50
CA LEU A 219 6.10 -11.24 13.88
C LEU A 219 5.47 -12.18 14.93
N ALA A 220 6.30 -12.67 15.85
CA ALA A 220 5.88 -13.58 16.90
C ALA A 220 4.89 -12.89 17.85
N ASP A 221 5.17 -11.65 18.24
CA ASP A 221 4.33 -10.85 19.14
C ASP A 221 2.98 -10.57 18.48
N ALA A 222 2.95 -10.04 17.25
CA ALA A 222 1.70 -9.79 16.51
C ALA A 222 0.83 -11.06 16.41
N SER A 223 1.47 -12.20 16.12
CA SER A 223 0.78 -13.49 16.00
C SER A 223 0.26 -14.03 17.34
N ARG A 224 0.96 -13.79 18.45
CA ARG A 224 0.50 -14.20 19.80
C ARG A 224 -0.71 -13.41 20.28
N HIS A 225 -0.80 -12.13 19.91
CA HIS A 225 -1.95 -11.29 20.30
C HIS A 225 -3.25 -11.71 19.59
N LEU A 226 -3.15 -12.49 18.51
CA LEU A 226 -4.28 -12.94 17.70
C LEU A 226 -4.21 -14.46 17.44
N PRO A 227 -4.40 -15.31 18.47
CA PRO A 227 -4.15 -16.76 18.39
C PRO A 227 -5.09 -17.50 17.43
N ASP A 228 -6.27 -16.93 17.13
CA ASP A 228 -7.22 -17.45 16.14
C ASP A 228 -6.86 -17.05 14.69
N ARG A 229 -5.72 -16.39 14.52
CA ARG A 229 -5.18 -15.96 13.23
C ARG A 229 -3.89 -16.72 12.94
N LYS A 230 -3.55 -16.80 11.65
CA LYS A 230 -2.39 -17.54 11.18
C LYS A 230 -1.57 -16.72 10.20
N VAL A 231 -0.26 -16.73 10.35
CA VAL A 231 0.68 -16.23 9.34
C VAL A 231 1.33 -17.41 8.63
N VAL A 232 1.36 -17.37 7.31
CA VAL A 232 2.10 -18.33 6.49
C VAL A 232 3.19 -17.58 5.75
N LEU A 233 4.46 -17.87 6.06
CA LEU A 233 5.61 -17.39 5.31
C LEU A 233 5.95 -18.43 4.24
N GLU A 234 5.88 -18.07 2.97
CA GLU A 234 6.15 -18.97 1.84
C GLU A 234 7.38 -18.52 1.07
N GLY A 235 8.22 -19.45 0.62
CA GLY A 235 9.40 -19.11 -0.19
C GLY A 235 10.50 -18.38 0.58
N THR A 236 10.59 -18.56 1.91
CA THR A 236 11.69 -18.00 2.70
C THR A 236 13.02 -18.64 2.35
N ASN A 237 14.10 -17.84 2.38
CA ASN A 237 15.46 -18.36 2.23
C ASN A 237 15.90 -19.18 3.46
N GLU A 238 16.98 -19.96 3.32
CA GLU A 238 17.46 -20.86 4.37
C GLU A 238 17.89 -20.11 5.64
N THR A 239 18.52 -18.95 5.51
CA THR A 239 18.96 -18.11 6.64
C THR A 239 17.78 -17.69 7.50
N VAL A 240 16.69 -17.20 6.89
CA VAL A 240 15.47 -16.80 7.60
C VAL A 240 14.83 -17.99 8.30
N ARG A 241 14.79 -19.16 7.64
CA ARG A 241 14.25 -20.38 8.25
C ARG A 241 15.05 -20.83 9.47
N LEU A 242 16.37 -20.90 9.33
CA LEU A 242 17.26 -21.30 10.41
C LEU A 242 17.19 -20.32 11.58
N ALA A 243 17.20 -19.01 11.32
CA ALA A 243 17.08 -17.99 12.36
C ALA A 243 15.74 -18.10 13.11
N TRP A 244 14.64 -18.41 12.42
CA TRP A 244 13.34 -18.64 13.08
C TRP A 244 13.35 -19.88 13.97
N GLU A 245 13.93 -20.99 13.50
CA GLU A 245 14.06 -22.22 14.30
C GLU A 245 14.92 -21.99 15.54
N LEU A 246 16.00 -21.22 15.42
CA LEU A 246 16.94 -20.92 16.52
C LEU A 246 16.44 -19.83 17.48
N SER A 247 15.50 -18.98 17.06
CA SER A 247 14.96 -17.89 17.89
C SER A 247 14.09 -18.38 19.06
N GLY A 248 13.65 -19.64 19.03
CA GLY A 248 12.68 -20.20 19.98
C GLY A 248 11.23 -19.84 19.66
N PHE A 249 10.96 -19.17 18.53
CA PHE A 249 9.59 -18.86 18.09
C PHE A 249 8.91 -19.99 17.32
N ALA A 250 9.64 -21.03 16.91
CA ALA A 250 9.11 -22.24 16.28
C ALA A 250 8.36 -23.15 17.28
N VAL A 251 7.33 -22.62 17.94
CA VAL A 251 6.52 -23.31 18.95
C VAL A 251 5.02 -23.23 18.62
N PRO A 252 4.19 -24.21 19.01
CA PRO A 252 2.77 -24.25 18.62
C PRO A 252 1.92 -23.06 19.08
N SER A 253 2.35 -22.33 20.12
CA SER A 253 1.65 -21.15 20.63
C SER A 253 1.83 -19.90 19.77
N ILE A 254 2.73 -19.94 18.78
CA ILE A 254 2.96 -18.85 17.83
C ILE A 254 2.45 -19.35 16.47
N PRO A 255 1.29 -18.86 15.99
CA PRO A 255 0.62 -19.41 14.81
C PRO A 255 1.25 -18.92 13.48
N VAL A 256 2.58 -19.09 13.38
CA VAL A 256 3.39 -18.79 12.21
C VAL A 256 3.86 -20.10 11.60
N VAL A 257 3.61 -20.29 10.31
CA VAL A 257 4.04 -21.47 9.56
C VAL A 257 4.96 -21.06 8.45
N MET A 258 6.16 -21.64 8.42
CA MET A 258 7.05 -21.56 7.26
C MET A 258 6.70 -22.66 6.27
N ALA A 259 6.12 -22.27 5.14
CA ALA A 259 5.83 -23.13 4.00
C ALA A 259 6.99 -23.07 2.99
N LEU A 260 7.23 -24.21 2.34
CA LEU A 260 8.17 -24.30 1.22
C LEU A 260 7.62 -23.60 -0.01
#